data_AF-A0A4Y7J0G8-F1
#
_entry.id   AF-A0A4Y7J0G8-F1
#
_cell.length_a   1.000
_cell.length_b   1.000
_cell.length_c   1.000
_cell.angle_alpha   90.00
_cell.angle_beta   90.00
_cell.angle_gamma   90.00
#
_symmetry.space_group_name_H-M   'P 1'
#
loop_
_entity.id
_entity.type
_entity.pdbx_description
1 polymer ?
#
loop_
_entity_poly.entity_id
_entity_poly.type
_entity_poly.pdbx_seq_one_letter_code
_entity_poly.pdbx_strand_id
1 'polypeptide(L)'
;MRLTKGNENCNEDVILKVEILLRIVSIVALVITSCLVALDTETELVFGVLHRKATVKDLDVLGILVIVEAVAAGYNFIQLLRCFFITTSFKTSPKLAWLCFLLDQIAAYVSFATNSAAAQASLLAITGANVFQWLKLCNIYTRFCFQIGGSLFCGFLASLLMAGISSISAFNLFRHYSSKDHFLVFLPRRK
;
A
#
# COMPACT_ATOMS: atom_id res chain seq x y z
N MET A 1 15.15 -36.27 10.67
CA MET A 1 15.48 -35.26 9.64
C MET A 1 14.44 -35.11 8.51
N ARG A 2 13.54 -36.09 8.25
CA ARG A 2 12.44 -35.94 7.27
C ARG A 2 11.22 -35.16 7.80
N LEU A 3 10.98 -35.20 9.11
CA LEU A 3 9.84 -34.53 9.76
C LEU A 3 9.93 -33.00 9.77
N THR A 4 11.14 -32.44 9.89
CA THR A 4 11.36 -30.98 9.79
C THR A 4 11.10 -30.48 8.38
N LYS A 5 11.56 -31.22 7.36
CA LYS A 5 11.41 -30.86 5.95
C LYS A 5 9.95 -30.86 5.48
N GLY A 6 9.11 -31.77 6.00
CA GLY A 6 7.67 -31.78 5.74
C GLY A 6 6.94 -30.61 6.40
N ASN A 7 7.36 -30.21 7.60
CA ASN A 7 6.80 -29.07 8.32
C ASN A 7 7.24 -27.73 7.70
N GLU A 8 8.47 -27.63 7.21
CA GLU A 8 9.01 -26.45 6.52
C GLU A 8 8.29 -26.17 5.18
N ASN A 9 8.06 -27.20 4.36
CA ASN A 9 7.32 -27.04 3.10
C ASN A 9 5.87 -26.59 3.34
N CYS A 10 5.17 -27.19 4.31
CA CYS A 10 3.79 -26.80 4.67
C CYS A 10 3.72 -25.33 5.11
N ASN A 11 4.69 -24.87 5.89
CA ASN A 11 4.75 -23.49 6.36
C ASN A 11 5.06 -22.49 5.23
N GLU A 12 5.94 -22.85 4.29
CA GLU A 12 6.23 -22.04 3.10
C GLU A 12 5.00 -21.89 2.19
N ASP A 13 4.24 -22.97 1.99
CA ASP A 13 2.98 -22.94 1.22
C ASP A 13 1.92 -22.06 1.87
N VAL A 14 1.80 -22.08 3.20
CA VAL A 14 0.88 -21.21 3.95
C VAL A 14 1.30 -19.75 3.84
N ILE A 15 2.59 -19.44 3.99
CA ILE A 15 3.11 -18.06 3.86
C ILE A 15 2.83 -17.50 2.46
N LEU A 16 3.08 -18.30 1.41
CA LEU A 16 2.80 -17.89 0.03
C LEU A 16 1.30 -17.60 -0.20
N LYS A 17 0.42 -18.46 0.31
CA LYS A 17 -1.04 -18.25 0.21
C LYS A 17 -1.48 -16.97 0.91
N VAL A 18 -0.94 -16.71 2.10
CA VAL A 18 -1.23 -15.48 2.87
C VAL A 18 -0.71 -14.25 2.12
N GLU A 19 0.50 -14.29 1.56
CA GLU A 19 1.03 -13.18 0.76
C GLU A 19 0.17 -12.89 -0.47
N ILE A 20 -0.24 -13.93 -1.21
CA ILE A 20 -1.12 -13.81 -2.38
C ILE A 20 -2.46 -13.18 -1.98
N LEU A 21 -3.08 -13.67 -0.89
CA LEU A 21 -4.35 -13.14 -0.40
C LEU A 21 -4.21 -11.67 0.00
N LEU A 22 -3.17 -11.32 0.76
CA LEU A 22 -2.89 -9.94 1.16
C LEU A 22 -2.70 -9.02 -0.05
N ARG A 23 -1.97 -9.47 -1.09
CA ARG A 23 -1.77 -8.69 -2.32
C ARG A 23 -3.08 -8.48 -3.07
N ILE A 24 -3.93 -9.49 -3.18
CA ILE A 24 -5.26 -9.37 -3.83
C ILE A 24 -6.14 -8.37 -3.07
N VAL A 25 -6.25 -8.51 -1.75
CA VAL A 25 -7.07 -7.60 -0.93
C VAL A 25 -6.51 -6.17 -0.99
N SER A 26 -5.19 -6.01 -0.99
CA SER A 26 -4.54 -4.70 -1.14
C SER A 26 -4.86 -4.08 -2.50
N ILE A 27 -4.75 -4.82 -3.60
CA ILE A 27 -5.09 -4.33 -4.95
C ILE A 27 -6.54 -3.85 -4.99
N VAL A 28 -7.48 -4.66 -4.47
CA VAL A 28 -8.90 -4.28 -4.44
C VAL A 28 -9.10 -3.00 -3.62
N ALA A 29 -8.49 -2.89 -2.45
CA ALA A 29 -8.60 -1.70 -1.61
C ALA A 29 -7.98 -0.45 -2.27
N LEU A 30 -6.80 -0.57 -2.89
CA LEU A 30 -6.14 0.52 -3.62
C LEU A 30 -6.96 0.98 -4.83
N VAL A 31 -7.51 0.04 -5.61
CA VAL A 31 -8.36 0.35 -6.77
C VAL A 31 -9.67 1.00 -6.32
N ILE A 32 -10.31 0.50 -5.25
CA ILE A 32 -11.50 1.14 -4.68
C ILE A 32 -11.17 2.56 -4.24
N THR A 33 -10.05 2.77 -3.54
CA THR A 33 -9.62 4.09 -3.08
C THR A 33 -9.39 5.04 -4.26
N SER A 34 -8.60 4.59 -5.24
CA SER A 34 -8.31 5.35 -6.46
C SER A 34 -9.58 5.66 -7.25
N CYS A 35 -10.49 4.71 -7.44
CA CYS A 35 -11.74 4.93 -8.18
C CYS A 35 -12.69 5.84 -7.42
N LEU A 36 -12.87 5.66 -6.11
CA LEU A 36 -13.77 6.50 -5.31
C LEU A 36 -13.28 7.95 -5.29
N VAL A 37 -11.96 8.17 -5.14
CA VAL A 37 -11.36 9.50 -5.19
C VAL A 37 -11.37 10.06 -6.61
N ALA A 38 -11.01 9.29 -7.62
CA ALA A 38 -10.99 9.77 -9.00
C ALA A 38 -12.39 10.11 -9.49
N LEU A 39 -13.41 9.29 -9.22
CA LEU A 39 -14.79 9.61 -9.57
C LEU A 39 -15.27 10.86 -8.85
N ASP A 40 -14.86 11.05 -7.60
CA ASP A 40 -15.18 12.24 -6.81
C ASP A 40 -14.45 13.51 -7.35
N THR A 41 -13.20 13.34 -7.80
CA THR A 41 -12.36 14.38 -8.43
C THR A 41 -12.87 14.75 -9.82
N GLU A 42 -13.27 13.78 -10.64
CA GLU A 42 -13.87 13.99 -11.95
C GLU A 42 -15.28 14.61 -11.82
N THR A 43 -16.01 14.32 -10.72
CA THR A 43 -17.30 14.98 -10.47
C THR A 43 -17.20 16.46 -10.06
N GLU A 44 -16.04 16.94 -9.59
CA GLU A 44 -15.80 18.37 -9.38
C GLU A 44 -15.64 19.15 -10.70
N LEU A 45 -15.34 18.49 -11.82
CA LEU A 45 -15.12 19.14 -13.13
C LEU A 45 -16.39 19.32 -13.99
N VAL A 46 -17.55 18.77 -13.57
CA VAL A 46 -18.73 18.65 -14.47
C VAL A 46 -19.96 19.47 -14.07
N PHE A 47 -20.03 20.12 -12.89
CA PHE A 47 -21.21 20.92 -12.52
C PHE A 47 -20.90 22.42 -12.40
N GLY A 48 -20.96 23.11 -13.54
CA GLY A 48 -20.74 24.56 -13.72
C GLY A 48 -21.72 25.53 -13.05
N VAL A 49 -22.14 25.28 -11.81
CA VAL A 49 -23.00 26.19 -11.02
C VAL A 49 -22.33 26.69 -9.73
N LEU A 50 -21.24 26.09 -9.26
CA LEU A 50 -20.44 26.66 -8.17
C LEU A 50 -19.06 27.08 -8.64
N HIS A 51 -18.87 28.39 -8.76
CA HIS A 51 -17.55 29.03 -8.84
C HIS A 51 -16.86 28.94 -7.47
N ARG A 52 -16.49 27.73 -7.03
CA ARG A 52 -15.61 27.55 -5.88
C ARG A 52 -14.23 27.17 -6.40
N LYS A 53 -13.42 28.20 -6.59
CA LYS A 53 -11.97 28.09 -6.74
C LYS A 53 -11.41 27.54 -5.41
N ALA A 54 -11.55 26.23 -5.20
CA ALA A 54 -10.91 25.54 -4.09
C ALA A 54 -9.40 25.81 -4.20
N THR A 55 -8.81 26.25 -3.10
CA THR A 55 -7.43 26.71 -3.07
C THR A 55 -6.53 25.59 -3.59
N VAL A 56 -5.84 25.90 -4.70
CA VAL A 56 -4.85 25.20 -5.54
C VAL A 56 -4.06 23.99 -4.96
N LYS A 57 -4.08 23.74 -3.64
CA LYS A 57 -3.46 22.59 -2.97
C LYS A 57 -4.37 21.37 -2.79
N ASP A 58 -5.66 21.53 -2.52
CA ASP A 58 -6.51 20.38 -2.15
C ASP A 58 -6.84 19.47 -3.34
N LEU A 59 -7.06 20.07 -4.53
CA LEU A 59 -7.20 19.34 -5.80
C LEU A 59 -5.91 18.59 -6.18
N ASP A 60 -4.76 19.17 -5.88
CA ASP A 60 -3.46 18.61 -6.24
C ASP A 60 -3.11 17.41 -5.35
N VAL A 61 -3.38 17.49 -4.05
CA VAL A 61 -3.13 16.39 -3.09
C VAL A 61 -4.00 15.16 -3.40
N LEU A 62 -5.28 15.36 -3.76
CA LEU A 62 -6.16 14.26 -4.15
C LEU A 62 -5.74 13.61 -5.47
N GLY A 63 -5.28 14.41 -6.44
CA GLY A 63 -4.70 13.91 -7.69
C GLY A 63 -3.44 13.06 -7.45
N ILE A 64 -2.54 13.53 -6.58
CA ILE A 64 -1.34 12.79 -6.17
C ILE A 64 -1.74 11.47 -5.48
N LEU A 65 -2.77 11.48 -4.63
CA LEU A 65 -3.30 10.25 -4.00
C LEU A 65 -3.73 9.22 -5.03
N VAL A 66 -4.52 9.62 -6.03
CA VAL A 66 -4.98 8.71 -7.10
C VAL A 66 -3.80 8.09 -7.84
N ILE A 67 -2.80 8.90 -8.21
CA ILE A 67 -1.60 8.42 -8.92
C ILE A 67 -0.82 7.42 -8.05
N VAL A 68 -0.60 7.74 -6.77
CA VAL A 68 0.12 6.88 -5.82
C VAL A 68 -0.60 5.54 -5.65
N GLU A 69 -1.90 5.55 -5.40
CA GLU A 69 -2.70 4.35 -5.19
C GLU A 69 -2.76 3.48 -6.46
N ALA A 70 -2.86 4.10 -7.65
CA ALA A 70 -2.81 3.40 -8.93
C ALA A 70 -1.44 2.74 -9.19
N VAL A 71 -0.35 3.46 -8.92
CA VAL A 71 1.02 2.91 -9.03
C VAL A 71 1.24 1.78 -8.02
N ALA A 72 0.77 1.94 -6.79
CA ALA A 72 0.85 0.90 -5.76
C ALA A 72 0.02 -0.34 -6.14
N ALA A 73 -1.16 -0.16 -6.75
CA ALA A 73 -1.99 -1.27 -7.24
C ALA A 73 -1.27 -2.01 -8.38
N GLY A 74 -0.69 -1.28 -9.34
CA GLY A 74 0.12 -1.85 -10.41
C GLY A 74 1.33 -2.63 -9.90
N TYR A 75 2.03 -2.09 -8.90
CA TYR A 75 3.13 -2.80 -8.24
C TYR A 75 2.68 -4.11 -7.59
N ASN A 76 1.61 -4.08 -6.80
CA ASN A 76 1.07 -5.28 -6.15
C ASN A 76 0.60 -6.31 -7.18
N PHE A 77 0.04 -5.87 -8.32
CA PHE A 77 -0.34 -6.75 -9.42
C PHE A 77 0.88 -7.41 -10.07
N ILE A 78 1.94 -6.67 -10.37
CA ILE A 78 3.20 -7.24 -10.91
C ILE A 78 3.78 -8.27 -9.94
N GLN A 79 3.78 -7.99 -8.64
CA GLN A 79 4.25 -8.94 -7.63
C GLN A 79 3.35 -10.16 -7.51
N LEU A 80 2.03 -10.02 -7.68
CA LEU A 80 1.10 -11.13 -7.74
C LEU A 80 1.39 -12.04 -8.94
N LEU A 81 1.62 -11.47 -10.12
CA LEU A 81 2.03 -12.22 -11.31
C LEU A 81 3.36 -12.96 -11.07
N ARG A 82 4.31 -12.29 -10.42
CA ARG A 82 5.58 -12.91 -10.02
C ARG A 82 5.36 -14.13 -9.14
N CYS A 83 4.50 -14.01 -8.13
CA CYS A 83 4.15 -15.11 -7.23
C CYS A 83 3.38 -16.24 -7.91
N PHE A 84 2.79 -16.03 -9.09
CA PHE A 84 2.12 -17.08 -9.87
C PHE A 84 3.09 -17.75 -10.85
N PHE A 85 3.84 -16.96 -11.63
CA PHE A 85 4.68 -17.45 -12.72
C PHE A 85 6.06 -17.96 -12.27
N ILE A 86 6.65 -17.41 -11.21
CA ILE A 86 8.04 -17.72 -10.80
C ILE A 86 8.13 -18.92 -9.83
N THR A 87 6.98 -19.50 -9.46
CA THR A 87 6.86 -20.65 -8.54
C THR A 87 7.59 -21.92 -8.98
N THR A 88 8.08 -22.00 -10.22
CA THR A 88 8.51 -23.27 -10.84
C THR A 88 10.01 -23.52 -10.95
N SER A 89 10.94 -22.59 -10.66
CA SER A 89 12.38 -22.96 -10.72
C SER A 89 13.42 -21.98 -10.20
N PHE A 90 13.12 -20.68 -10.09
CA PHE A 90 14.19 -19.70 -9.88
C PHE A 90 14.43 -19.40 -8.40
N LYS A 91 15.59 -19.84 -7.89
CA LYS A 91 16.14 -19.35 -6.61
C LYS A 91 16.20 -17.83 -6.65
N THR A 92 15.32 -17.17 -5.89
CA THR A 92 15.32 -15.71 -5.75
C THR A 92 16.70 -15.28 -5.28
N SER A 93 17.38 -14.46 -6.10
CA SER A 93 18.69 -13.94 -5.71
C SER A 93 18.53 -13.08 -4.44
N PRO A 94 19.50 -13.07 -3.52
CA PRO A 94 19.41 -12.27 -2.30
C PRO A 94 19.21 -10.78 -2.61
N LYS A 95 19.75 -10.31 -3.74
CA LYS A 95 19.55 -8.94 -4.24
C LYS A 95 18.08 -8.66 -4.61
N LEU A 96 17.42 -9.62 -5.26
CA LEU A 96 16.01 -9.49 -5.64
C LEU A 96 15.08 -9.52 -4.41
N ALA A 97 15.41 -10.33 -3.40
CA ALA A 97 14.67 -10.36 -2.13
C ALA A 97 14.76 -9.01 -1.39
N TRP A 98 15.96 -8.42 -1.32
CA TRP A 98 16.15 -7.06 -0.80
C TRP A 98 15.38 -6.01 -1.59
N LEU A 99 15.41 -6.08 -2.92
CA LEU A 99 14.69 -5.13 -3.77
C LEU A 99 13.18 -5.20 -3.53
N CYS A 100 12.58 -6.40 -3.43
CA CYS A 100 11.16 -6.55 -3.16
C CYS A 100 10.78 -6.06 -1.78
N PHE A 101 11.59 -6.34 -0.76
CA PHE A 101 11.38 -5.80 0.58
C PHE A 101 11.39 -4.27 0.57
N LEU A 102 12.37 -3.64 -0.08
CA LEU A 102 12.44 -2.17 -0.18
C LEU A 102 11.23 -1.59 -0.94
N LEU A 103 10.81 -2.22 -2.04
CA LEU A 103 9.66 -1.76 -2.82
C LEU A 103 8.34 -1.92 -2.04
N ASP A 104 8.13 -3.06 -1.37
CA ASP A 104 6.95 -3.29 -0.51
C ASP A 104 6.87 -2.23 0.60
N GLN A 105 8.02 -1.89 1.18
CA GLN A 105 8.13 -0.89 2.24
C GLN A 105 7.88 0.54 1.72
N ILE A 106 8.46 0.91 0.58
CA ILE A 106 8.24 2.23 -0.05
C ILE A 106 6.76 2.41 -0.41
N ALA A 107 6.13 1.39 -1.01
CA ALA A 107 4.71 1.45 -1.37
C ALA A 107 3.83 1.70 -0.14
N ALA A 108 4.06 0.98 0.96
CA ALA A 108 3.32 1.18 2.21
C ALA A 108 3.48 2.60 2.78
N TYR A 109 4.72 3.12 2.84
CA TYR A 109 4.98 4.45 3.39
C TYR A 109 4.41 5.57 2.53
N VAL A 110 4.57 5.48 1.20
CA VAL A 110 4.08 6.52 0.30
C VAL A 110 2.55 6.54 0.29
N SER A 111 1.87 5.38 0.23
CA SER A 111 0.41 5.32 0.38
C SER A 111 -0.04 5.90 1.72
N PHE A 112 0.59 5.52 2.84
CA PHE A 112 0.22 6.06 4.16
C PHE A 112 0.40 7.58 4.25
N ALA A 113 1.51 8.10 3.73
CA ALA A 113 1.80 9.54 3.73
C ALA A 113 0.77 10.32 2.90
N THR A 114 0.43 9.80 1.72
CA THR A 114 -0.51 10.46 0.80
C THR A 114 -1.94 10.41 1.35
N ASN A 115 -2.36 9.28 1.92
CA ASN A 115 -3.64 9.16 2.63
C ASN A 115 -3.71 10.12 3.83
N SER A 116 -2.61 10.28 4.57
CA SER A 116 -2.53 11.23 5.69
C SER A 116 -2.63 12.69 5.23
N ALA A 117 -2.02 13.04 4.10
CA ALA A 117 -2.14 14.37 3.50
C ALA A 117 -3.58 14.65 3.04
N ALA A 118 -4.21 13.69 2.38
CA ALA A 118 -5.60 13.79 1.94
C ALA A 118 -6.58 13.83 3.13
N ALA A 119 -6.29 13.11 4.22
CA ALA A 119 -7.06 13.17 5.44
C ALA A 119 -6.98 14.56 6.10
N GLN A 120 -5.80 15.18 6.12
CA GLN A 120 -5.64 16.56 6.61
C GLN A 120 -6.43 17.56 5.77
N ALA A 121 -6.36 17.46 4.45
CA ALA A 121 -7.18 18.26 3.54
C ALA A 121 -8.69 18.06 3.80
N SER A 122 -9.12 16.82 4.00
CA SER A 122 -10.51 16.48 4.31
C SER A 122 -10.96 17.03 5.67
N LEU A 123 -10.09 17.01 6.69
CA LEU A 123 -10.39 17.59 8.00
C LEU A 123 -10.55 19.11 7.94
N LEU A 124 -9.77 19.80 7.10
CA LEU A 124 -9.95 21.23 6.85
C LEU A 124 -11.32 21.51 6.21
N ALA A 125 -11.77 20.66 5.30
CA ALA A 125 -13.09 20.77 4.67
C ALA A 125 -14.27 20.53 5.64
N ILE A 126 -14.10 19.66 6.64
CA ILE A 126 -15.11 19.38 7.68
C ILE A 126 -15.18 20.51 8.72
N THR A 127 -14.02 20.88 9.27
CA THR A 127 -13.93 21.83 10.39
C THR A 127 -14.29 23.24 9.95
N GLY A 128 -13.87 23.63 8.74
CA GLY A 128 -13.97 24.98 8.25
C GLY A 128 -13.04 25.92 9.02
N ALA A 129 -12.51 26.94 8.35
CA ALA A 129 -11.65 27.92 8.98
C ALA A 129 -12.20 29.32 8.75
N ASN A 130 -12.75 29.92 9.80
CA ASN A 130 -13.31 31.27 9.76
C ASN A 130 -12.25 32.32 9.37
N VAL A 131 -10.99 32.10 9.77
CA VAL A 131 -9.85 32.97 9.41
C VAL A 131 -9.57 32.97 7.90
N PHE A 132 -9.91 31.89 7.19
CA PHE A 132 -9.76 31.75 5.74
C PHE A 132 -11.09 31.85 4.97
N GLN A 133 -12.19 32.25 5.64
CA GLN A 133 -13.57 32.22 5.10
C GLN A 133 -14.00 30.86 4.51
N TRP A 134 -13.42 29.77 4.99
CA TRP A 134 -13.73 28.43 4.51
C TRP A 134 -15.01 27.91 5.17
N LEU A 135 -16.11 27.88 4.42
CA LEU A 135 -17.37 27.24 4.85
C LEU A 135 -17.20 25.72 4.98
N LYS A 136 -17.86 25.16 6.01
CA LYS A 136 -17.99 23.71 6.25
C LYS A 136 -18.67 23.04 5.06
N LEU A 137 -17.93 22.24 4.32
CA LEU A 137 -18.40 21.68 3.06
C LEU A 137 -19.30 20.46 3.27
N CYS A 138 -19.02 19.63 4.28
CA CYS A 138 -19.82 18.42 4.56
C CYS A 138 -21.25 18.70 5.02
N ASN A 139 -21.57 19.91 5.46
CA ASN A 139 -22.95 20.27 5.81
C ASN A 139 -23.81 20.48 4.56
N ILE A 140 -23.17 20.79 3.43
CA ILE A 140 -23.83 21.04 2.13
C ILE A 140 -23.75 19.78 1.25
N TYR A 141 -22.60 19.11 1.23
CA TYR A 141 -22.33 17.94 0.38
C TYR A 141 -22.00 16.69 1.22
N THR A 142 -23.00 16.16 1.90
CA THR A 142 -22.86 14.96 2.76
C THR A 142 -22.41 13.73 1.99
N ARG A 143 -22.90 13.56 0.74
CA ARG A 143 -22.56 12.41 -0.11
C ARG A 143 -21.07 12.36 -0.49
N PHE A 144 -20.52 13.51 -0.88
CA PHE A 144 -19.09 13.69 -1.20
C PHE A 144 -18.21 13.35 0.01
N CYS A 145 -18.55 13.89 1.18
CA CYS A 145 -17.78 13.62 2.40
C CYS A 145 -17.84 12.15 2.83
N PHE A 146 -18.97 11.49 2.65
CA PHE A 146 -19.06 10.05 2.93
C PHE A 146 -18.24 9.23 1.95
N GLN A 147 -18.24 9.60 0.66
CA GLN A 147 -17.47 8.93 -0.38
C GLN A 147 -15.95 9.08 -0.18
N ILE A 148 -15.46 10.30 0.05
CA ILE A 148 -14.05 10.54 0.36
C ILE A 148 -13.64 9.92 1.70
N GLY A 149 -14.48 10.03 2.73
CA GLY A 149 -14.23 9.38 4.01
C GLY A 149 -14.10 7.86 3.89
N GLY A 150 -14.99 7.22 3.12
CA GLY A 150 -14.91 5.79 2.81
C GLY A 150 -13.67 5.43 2.01
N SER A 151 -13.31 6.26 1.02
CA SER A 151 -12.09 6.07 0.23
C SER A 151 -10.82 6.12 1.09
N LEU A 152 -10.68 7.14 1.94
CA LEU A 152 -9.54 7.27 2.84
C LEU A 152 -9.45 6.10 3.81
N PHE A 153 -10.58 5.61 4.31
CA PHE A 153 -10.61 4.41 5.15
C PHE A 153 -10.07 3.18 4.40
N CYS A 154 -10.49 2.98 3.14
CA CYS A 154 -9.96 1.92 2.29
C CYS A 154 -8.44 2.09 2.02
N GLY A 155 -7.96 3.31 1.78
CA GLY A 155 -6.55 3.59 1.53
C GLY A 155 -5.65 3.37 2.76
N PHE A 156 -6.13 3.74 3.95
CA PHE A 156 -5.44 3.40 5.21
C PHE A 156 -5.43 1.89 5.45
N LEU A 157 -6.53 1.19 5.20
CA LEU A 157 -6.57 -0.26 5.31
C LEU A 157 -5.58 -0.91 4.33
N ALA A 158 -5.52 -0.44 3.08
CA ALA A 158 -4.56 -0.90 2.09
C ALA A 158 -3.10 -0.68 2.55
N SER A 159 -2.81 0.47 3.14
CA SER A 159 -1.49 0.79 3.71
C SER A 159 -1.08 -0.19 4.81
N LEU A 160 -2.00 -0.58 5.70
CA LEU A 160 -1.76 -1.57 6.74
C LEU A 160 -1.52 -2.98 6.16
N LEU A 161 -2.29 -3.37 5.14
CA LEU A 161 -2.10 -4.65 4.47
C LEU A 161 -0.72 -4.72 3.78
N MET A 162 -0.30 -3.63 3.12
CA MET A 162 1.03 -3.53 2.52
C MET A 162 2.15 -3.55 3.58
N ALA A 163 1.95 -2.96 4.76
CA ALA A 163 2.89 -3.11 5.87
C ALA A 163 3.00 -4.58 6.35
N GLY A 164 1.89 -5.31 6.34
CA GLY A 164 1.87 -6.76 6.59
C GLY A 164 2.68 -7.54 5.54
N ILE A 165 2.48 -7.23 4.26
CA ILE A 165 3.25 -7.83 3.14
C ILE A 165 4.76 -7.55 3.31
N SER A 166 5.12 -6.31 3.65
CA SER A 166 6.52 -5.94 3.90
C SER A 166 7.13 -6.74 5.06
N SER A 167 6.35 -6.99 6.12
CA SER A 167 6.78 -7.82 7.26
C SER A 167 7.05 -9.27 6.85
N ILE A 168 6.21 -9.85 5.98
CA ILE A 168 6.41 -11.20 5.41
C ILE A 168 7.67 -11.21 4.53
N SER A 169 7.85 -10.18 3.70
CA SER A 169 9.02 -10.01 2.83
C SER A 169 10.33 -9.93 3.65
N ALA A 170 10.32 -9.17 4.75
CA ALA A 170 11.42 -9.09 5.71
C ALA A 170 11.70 -10.45 6.38
N PHE A 171 10.65 -11.12 6.85
CA PHE A 171 10.77 -12.43 7.49
C PHE A 171 11.42 -13.46 6.54
N ASN A 172 10.96 -13.50 5.28
CA ASN A 172 11.52 -14.38 4.25
C ASN A 172 12.99 -14.04 3.93
N LEU A 173 13.34 -12.76 3.91
CA LEU A 173 14.71 -12.30 3.71
C LEU A 173 15.63 -12.73 4.87
N PHE A 174 15.24 -12.46 6.11
CA PHE A 174 16.04 -12.79 7.29
C PHE A 174 16.17 -14.30 7.52
N ARG A 175 15.12 -15.08 7.25
CA ARG A 175 15.20 -16.56 7.29
C ARG A 175 16.25 -17.09 6.32
N HIS A 176 16.37 -16.50 5.14
CA HIS A 176 17.36 -16.92 4.14
C HIS A 176 18.81 -16.62 4.55
N TYR A 177 19.06 -15.52 5.26
CA TYR A 177 20.37 -15.19 5.83
C TYR A 177 20.69 -16.02 7.08
N SER A 178 19.71 -16.20 7.97
CA SER A 178 19.87 -17.02 9.19
C SER A 178 20.24 -18.47 8.87
N SER A 179 19.80 -19.01 7.73
CA SER A 179 20.19 -20.35 7.27
C SER A 179 21.62 -20.40 6.70
N LYS A 180 22.18 -19.27 6.28
CA LYS A 180 23.53 -19.18 5.67
C LYS A 180 24.64 -18.81 6.66
N ASP A 181 24.34 -18.07 7.74
CA ASP A 181 25.38 -17.47 8.60
C ASP A 181 25.35 -17.95 10.06
N HIS A 182 25.26 -19.26 10.30
CA HIS A 182 25.55 -19.85 11.62
C HIS A 182 26.60 -20.97 11.60
N PHE A 183 27.55 -20.93 10.65
CA PHE A 183 28.68 -21.87 10.65
C PHE A 183 30.05 -21.30 10.27
N LEU A 184 30.15 -20.10 9.68
CA LEU A 184 31.43 -19.57 9.18
C LEU A 184 32.09 -18.49 10.05
N VAL A 185 31.44 -18.02 11.12
CA VAL A 185 32.04 -17.07 12.08
C VAL A 185 32.82 -17.77 13.20
N PHE A 186 32.60 -19.07 13.43
CA PHE A 186 33.26 -19.83 14.52
C PHE A 186 34.46 -20.69 14.09
N LEU A 187 34.86 -20.69 12.82
CA LEU A 187 36.10 -21.38 12.44
C LEU A 187 37.27 -20.40 12.54
N PRO A 188 38.12 -20.48 13.58
CA PRO A 188 39.39 -19.77 13.57
C PRO A 188 40.19 -20.27 12.36
N ARG A 189 40.78 -19.33 11.60
CA ARG A 189 41.84 -19.67 10.64
C ARG A 189 42.94 -20.39 11.42
N ARG A 190 43.02 -21.73 11.32
CA ARG A 190 44.25 -22.44 11.64
C ARG A 190 45.26 -22.09 10.56
N LYS A 191 46.28 -21.31 10.94
CA LYS A 191 47.56 -21.24 10.25
C LYS A 191 48.28 -22.58 10.36
#